data_AF-A0A3C0NZS7-F1
#
_entry.id   AF-A0A3C0NZS7-F1
#
_cell.length_a   1.000
_cell.length_b   1.000
_cell.length_c   1.000
_cell.angle_alpha   90.00
_cell.angle_beta   90.00
_cell.angle_gamma   90.00
#
_symmetry.space_group_name_H-M   'P 1'
#
loop_
_entity.id
_entity.type
_entity.pdbx_description
1 polymer ?
#
loop_
_entity_poly.entity_id
_entity_poly.type
_entity_poly.pdbx_seq_one_letter_code
_entity_poly.pdbx_strand_id
1 'polypeptide(L)'
;MNLPNKLTILRMIMIPFFVIAMHLPISSGRYIALVIFIAASLTDTADGYIARKYDLITDFGKFMDPLADKLLVCSAMICLIDTNELPSWIVIIIIAREFIISGFRLVAADNGIV
;
A
#
# COMPACT_ATOMS: atom_id res chain seq x y z
N MET A 1 -8.64 -10.99 17.36
CA MET A 1 -8.08 -10.20 16.24
C MET A 1 -7.55 -8.90 16.79
N ASN A 2 -6.23 -8.68 16.69
CA ASN A 2 -5.56 -7.53 17.29
C ASN A 2 -5.92 -6.23 16.54
N LEU A 3 -5.90 -5.11 17.27
CA LEU A 3 -6.17 -3.76 16.75
C LEU A 3 -5.36 -3.41 15.47
N PRO A 4 -4.06 -3.75 15.36
CA PRO A 4 -3.26 -3.48 14.16
C PRO A 4 -3.81 -4.21 12.94
N ASN A 5 -4.25 -5.46 13.11
CA ASN A 5 -4.73 -6.27 12.00
C ASN A 5 -6.05 -5.73 11.41
N LYS A 6 -6.87 -5.07 12.23
CA LYS A 6 -8.06 -4.35 11.75
C LYS A 6 -7.68 -3.10 10.95
N LEU A 7 -6.60 -2.40 11.30
CA LEU A 7 -6.10 -1.25 10.55
C LEU A 7 -5.52 -1.67 9.19
N THR A 8 -4.75 -2.77 9.13
CA THR A 8 -4.22 -3.28 7.86
C THR A 8 -5.34 -3.72 6.91
N ILE A 9 -6.37 -4.39 7.43
CA ILE A 9 -7.57 -4.77 6.65
C ILE A 9 -8.34 -3.52 6.20
N LEU A 10 -8.50 -2.51 7.07
CA LEU A 10 -9.12 -1.23 6.71
C LEU A 10 -8.36 -0.57 5.56
N ARG A 11 -7.02 -0.53 5.59
CA ARG A 11 -6.21 0.04 4.50
C ARG A 11 -6.43 -0.70 3.19
N MET A 12 -6.44 -2.04 3.25
CA MET A 12 -6.67 -2.84 2.05
C MET A 12 -8.07 -2.59 1.45
N ILE A 13 -9.07 -2.33 2.29
CA ILE A 13 -10.39 -1.90 1.86
C ILE A 13 -10.36 -0.46 1.31
N MET A 14 -9.55 0.45 1.84
CA MET A 14 -9.45 1.83 1.33
C MET A 14 -8.83 1.92 -0.08
N ILE A 15 -8.03 0.95 -0.51
CA ILE A 15 -7.41 0.91 -1.84
C ILE A 15 -8.46 0.92 -2.99
N PRO A 16 -9.44 0.01 -3.05
CA PRO A 16 -10.47 0.06 -4.10
C PRO A 16 -11.32 1.34 -4.01
N PHE A 17 -11.57 1.88 -2.82
CA PHE A 17 -12.25 3.18 -2.69
C PHE A 17 -11.42 4.34 -3.25
N PHE A 18 -10.09 4.31 -3.07
CA PHE A 18 -9.18 5.27 -3.70
C PHE A 18 -9.22 5.18 -5.23
N VAL A 19 -9.18 3.97 -5.79
CA VAL A 19 -9.24 3.75 -7.25
C VAL A 19 -10.57 4.25 -7.84
N ILE A 20 -11.69 3.96 -7.16
CA ILE A 20 -13.02 4.45 -7.54
C ILE A 20 -13.07 5.98 -7.46
N ALA A 21 -12.52 6.59 -6.41
CA ALA A 21 -12.49 8.04 -6.26
C ALA A 21 -11.64 8.74 -7.35
N MET A 22 -10.55 8.11 -7.79
CA MET A 22 -9.72 8.60 -8.91
C MET A 22 -10.46 8.57 -10.25
N HIS A 23 -11.29 7.55 -10.50
CA HIS A 23 -12.03 7.39 -11.77
C HIS A 23 -13.40 8.08 -11.78
N LEU A 24 -13.83 8.66 -10.65
CA LEU A 24 -15.12 9.33 -10.57
C LEU A 24 -15.03 10.66 -11.35
N PRO A 25 -15.92 10.91 -12.34
CA PRO A 25 -15.88 12.11 -13.20
C PRO A 25 -16.42 13.35 -12.47
N ILE A 26 -15.85 13.65 -11.30
CA ILE A 26 -16.18 14.79 -10.46
C ILE A 26 -14.93 15.67 -10.42
N SER A 27 -15.08 16.98 -10.63
CA SER A 27 -13.96 17.93 -10.57
C SER A 27 -13.19 17.87 -9.24
N SER A 28 -13.86 17.45 -8.16
CA SER A 28 -13.29 17.24 -6.82
C SER A 28 -12.75 15.82 -6.56
N GLY A 29 -12.88 14.88 -7.50
CA GLY A 29 -12.49 13.47 -7.32
C GLY A 29 -11.00 13.31 -6.99
N ARG A 30 -10.14 14.11 -7.63
CA ARG A 30 -8.69 14.18 -7.34
C ARG A 30 -8.39 14.62 -5.90
N TYR A 31 -9.14 15.58 -5.35
CA TYR A 31 -8.97 16.01 -3.95
C TYR A 31 -9.45 14.95 -2.96
N ILE A 32 -10.55 14.25 -3.27
CA ILE A 32 -11.06 13.15 -2.45
C ILE A 32 -10.06 11.99 -2.44
N ALA A 33 -9.51 11.62 -3.61
CA ALA A 33 -8.47 10.61 -3.72
C ALA A 33 -7.22 11.00 -2.93
N LEU A 34 -6.81 12.27 -2.97
CA LEU A 34 -5.67 12.77 -2.19
C LEU A 34 -5.93 12.68 -0.67
N VAL A 35 -7.13 13.03 -0.20
CA VAL A 35 -7.51 12.87 1.21
C VAL A 35 -7.51 11.40 1.63
N ILE A 36 -8.05 10.50 0.81
CA ILE A 36 -8.03 9.05 1.07
C ILE A 36 -6.60 8.52 1.12
N PHE A 37 -5.74 8.96 0.21
CA PHE A 37 -4.33 8.59 0.17
C PHE A 37 -3.60 9.03 1.43
N ILE A 38 -3.74 10.30 1.83
CA ILE A 38 -3.15 10.83 3.06
C ILE A 38 -3.66 10.07 4.29
N ALA A 39 -4.96 9.80 4.37
CA ALA A 39 -5.55 9.03 5.46
C ALA A 39 -5.00 7.59 5.50
N ALA A 40 -4.86 6.94 4.34
CA ALA A 40 -4.31 5.59 4.23
C ALA A 40 -2.84 5.52 4.66
N SER A 41 -2.02 6.50 4.27
CA SER A 41 -0.61 6.61 4.67
C SER A 41 -0.45 6.93 6.17
N LEU A 42 -1.27 7.83 6.72
CA LEU A 42 -1.25 8.11 8.17
C LEU A 42 -1.65 6.88 8.99
N THR A 43 -2.57 6.07 8.46
CA THR A 43 -3.01 4.84 9.11
C THR A 43 -1.85 3.83 9.22
N ASP A 44 -0.90 3.81 8.26
CA ASP A 44 0.34 2.97 8.25
C ASP A 44 1.38 3.36 9.29
N THR A 45 1.46 4.66 9.57
CA THR A 45 2.37 5.11 10.61
C THR A 45 1.78 4.84 11.99
N ALA A 46 0.45 4.94 12.11
CA ALA A 46 -0.26 4.76 13.37
C ALA A 46 -0.32 3.30 13.83
N ASP A 47 -0.64 2.34 12.95
CA ASP A 47 -0.64 0.91 13.29
C ASP A 47 0.79 0.39 13.54
N GLY A 48 1.79 0.82 12.77
CA GLY A 48 3.19 0.52 13.05
C GLY A 48 3.67 1.04 14.40
N TYR A 49 3.23 2.24 14.80
CA TYR A 49 3.53 2.82 16.11
C TYR A 49 2.81 2.08 17.25
N ILE A 50 1.52 1.77 17.08
CA ILE A 50 0.71 1.03 18.08
C ILE A 50 1.24 -0.40 18.23
N ALA A 51 1.54 -1.10 17.15
CA ALA A 51 2.05 -2.47 17.19
C ALA A 51 3.37 -2.57 17.95
N ARG A 52 4.30 -1.61 17.75
CA ARG A 52 5.57 -1.54 18.51
C ARG A 52 5.37 -1.14 19.96
N LYS A 53 4.42 -0.23 20.24
CA LYS A 53 4.19 0.28 21.60
C LYS A 53 3.52 -0.75 22.53
N TYR A 54 2.70 -1.64 21.97
CA TYR A 54 1.97 -2.66 22.74
C TYR A 54 2.53 -4.08 22.56
N ASP A 55 3.67 -4.24 21.87
CA ASP A 55 4.30 -5.53 21.58
C ASP A 55 3.34 -6.56 20.91
N LEU A 56 2.32 -6.04 20.21
CA LEU A 56 1.27 -6.80 19.53
C LEU A 56 1.68 -7.15 18.10
N ILE A 57 2.95 -7.51 17.94
CA ILE A 57 3.53 -7.88 16.65
C ILE A 57 3.04 -9.27 16.30
N THR A 58 2.27 -9.40 15.22
CA THR A 58 1.85 -10.70 14.67
C THR A 58 2.58 -10.96 13.36
N ASP A 59 2.91 -12.22 13.08
CA ASP A 59 3.56 -12.61 11.82
C ASP A 59 2.68 -12.27 10.61
N PHE A 60 1.36 -12.35 10.79
CA PHE A 60 0.39 -11.92 9.78
C PHE A 60 0.47 -10.40 9.52
N GLY A 61 0.49 -9.55 10.55
CA GLY A 61 0.60 -8.09 10.37
C GLY A 61 1.91 -7.70 9.68
N LYS A 62 3.03 -8.30 10.13
CA LYS A 62 4.36 -8.12 9.50
C LYS A 62 4.39 -8.45 8.01
N PHE A 63 3.62 -9.45 7.58
CA PHE A 63 3.51 -9.81 6.17
C PHE A 63 2.54 -8.90 5.41
N MET A 64 1.41 -8.57 6.02
CA MET A 64 0.34 -7.80 5.39
C MET A 64 0.66 -6.31 5.23
N ASP A 65 1.40 -5.70 6.15
CA ASP A 65 1.77 -4.28 6.08
C ASP A 65 2.56 -3.94 4.80
N PRO A 66 3.69 -4.61 4.47
CA PRO A 66 4.43 -4.33 3.24
C PRO A 66 3.69 -4.77 1.97
N LEU A 67 2.70 -5.67 2.08
CA LEU A 67 1.84 -6.06 0.97
C LEU A 67 0.79 -4.97 0.68
N ALA A 68 0.13 -4.46 1.72
CA ALA A 68 -0.84 -3.38 1.62
C ALA A 68 -0.21 -2.09 1.11
N ASP A 69 1.00 -1.74 1.58
CA ASP A 69 1.75 -0.58 1.11
C ASP A 69 2.04 -0.67 -0.40
N LYS A 70 2.58 -1.80 -0.88
CA LYS A 70 2.83 -2.01 -2.31
C LYS A 70 1.55 -1.97 -3.14
N LEU A 71 0.46 -2.54 -2.67
CA LEU A 71 -0.81 -2.50 -3.38
C LEU A 71 -1.33 -1.07 -3.51
N LEU A 72 -1.17 -0.24 -2.47
CA LEU A 72 -1.53 1.17 -2.51
C LEU A 72 -0.67 1.95 -3.53
N VAL A 73 0.64 1.75 -3.52
CA VAL A 73 1.55 2.43 -4.47
C VAL A 73 1.29 1.96 -5.91
N CYS A 74 1.12 0.66 -6.13
CA CYS A 74 0.84 0.10 -7.46
C CYS A 74 -0.50 0.61 -8.00
N SER A 75 -1.55 0.63 -7.17
CA SER A 75 -2.87 1.13 -7.58
C SER A 75 -2.85 2.63 -7.90
N ALA A 76 -2.10 3.44 -7.13
CA ALA A 76 -1.88 4.85 -7.44
C ALA A 76 -1.16 5.04 -8.79
N MET A 77 -0.09 4.29 -9.05
CA MET A 77 0.61 4.35 -10.33
C MET A 77 -0.26 3.93 -11.51
N ILE A 78 -1.07 2.87 -11.35
CA ILE A 78 -2.00 2.40 -12.39
C ILE A 78 -3.05 3.48 -12.69
N CYS A 79 -3.60 4.14 -11.67
CA CYS A 79 -4.55 5.23 -11.89
C CYS A 79 -3.92 6.42 -12.65
N LEU A 80 -2.62 6.67 -12.44
CA LEU A 80 -1.90 7.73 -13.17
C LEU A 80 -1.69 7.40 -14.65
N ILE A 81 -1.58 6.11 -15.01
CA ILE A 81 -1.57 5.66 -16.42
C ILE A 81 -2.88 6.06 -17.11
N ASP A 82 -4.02 5.82 -16.46
CA ASP A 82 -5.33 6.10 -17.04
C ASP A 82 -5.53 7.60 -17.28
N THR A 83 -4.99 8.44 -16.40
CA THR A 83 -4.98 9.91 -16.59
C THR A 83 -3.97 10.41 -17.63
N ASN A 84 -3.23 9.54 -18.32
CA ASN A 84 -2.13 9.86 -19.25
C ASN A 84 -0.98 10.69 -18.64
N GLU A 85 -0.88 10.74 -17.30
CA GLU A 85 0.19 11.47 -16.60
C GLU A 85 1.49 10.65 -16.55
N LEU A 86 1.39 9.31 -16.64
CA LEU A 86 2.52 8.39 -16.63
C LEU A 86 2.46 7.36 -17.78
N PRO A 87 3.58 7.15 -18.51
CA PRO A 87 3.68 6.05 -19.47
C PRO A 87 3.60 4.68 -18.77
N SER A 88 2.79 3.77 -19.33
CA SER A 88 2.58 2.43 -18.80
C SER A 88 3.88 1.62 -18.67
N TRP A 89 4.82 1.78 -19.61
CA TRP A 89 6.10 1.07 -19.58
C TRP A 89 6.97 1.47 -18.37
N ILE A 90 6.90 2.73 -17.90
CA ILE A 90 7.63 3.19 -16.72
C ILE A 90 7.05 2.53 -15.47
N VAL A 91 5.72 2.52 -15.35
CA VAL A 91 5.03 1.89 -14.22
C VAL A 91 5.34 0.39 -14.15
N ILE A 92 5.32 -0.30 -15.29
CA ILE A 92 5.67 -1.73 -15.36
C ILE A 92 7.10 -1.97 -14.85
N ILE A 93 8.08 -1.14 -15.25
CA ILE A 93 9.47 -1.27 -14.78
C ILE A 93 9.56 -1.04 -13.26
N ILE A 94 8.87 -0.03 -12.73
CA ILE A 94 8.89 0.27 -11.30
C ILE A 94 8.28 -0.89 -10.49
N ILE A 95 7.12 -1.38 -10.91
CA ILE A 95 6.45 -2.51 -10.26
C ILE A 95 7.35 -3.75 -10.32
N ALA A 96 7.90 -4.09 -11.50
CA ALA A 96 8.79 -5.23 -11.64
C ALA A 96 10.01 -5.14 -10.71
N ARG A 97 10.67 -3.97 -10.64
CA ARG A 97 11.79 -3.73 -9.73
C ARG A 97 11.40 -3.95 -8.27
N GLU A 98 10.28 -3.40 -7.83
CA GLU A 98 9.80 -3.54 -6.45
C GLU A 98 9.50 -4.99 -6.07
N PHE A 99 8.84 -5.73 -6.96
CA PHE A 99 8.56 -7.15 -6.76
C PHE A 99 9.84 -7.99 -6.72
N ILE A 100 10.81 -7.71 -7.60
CA ILE A 100 12.09 -8.42 -7.63
C ILE A 100 12.87 -8.18 -6.33
N ILE A 101 13.06 -6.92 -5.91
CA ILE A 101 13.81 -6.58 -4.69
C ILE A 101 13.14 -7.21 -3.46
N SER A 102 11.82 -7.19 -3.42
CA SER A 102 11.05 -7.76 -2.31
C SER A 102 11.10 -9.28 -2.28
N GLY A 103 11.02 -9.92 -3.45
CA GLY A 103 11.16 -11.37 -3.59
C GLY A 103 12.55 -11.82 -3.15
N PHE A 104 13.61 -11.15 -3.62
CA PHE A 104 14.97 -11.43 -3.19
C PHE A 104 15.17 -11.24 -1.68
N ARG A 105 14.56 -10.20 -1.09
CA ARG A 105 14.62 -9.98 0.37
C ARG A 105 13.96 -11.11 1.15
N LEU A 106 12.80 -11.60 0.68
CA LEU A 106 12.11 -12.74 1.28
C LEU A 106 12.96 -14.02 1.19
N VAL A 107 13.52 -14.30 0.01
CA VAL A 107 14.40 -15.46 -0.18
C VAL A 107 15.66 -15.35 0.68
N ALA A 108 16.26 -14.17 0.78
CA ALA A 108 17.44 -13.96 1.63
C ALA A 108 17.13 -14.13 3.13
N ALA A 109 15.97 -13.67 3.58
CA ALA A 109 15.50 -13.85 4.95
C ALA A 109 15.25 -15.34 5.28
N ASP A 110 14.67 -16.09 4.34
CA ASP A 110 14.45 -17.54 4.50
C ASP A 110 15.76 -18.34 4.55
N ASN A 111 16.78 -17.90 3.81
CA ASN A 111 18.12 -18.49 3.85
C ASN A 111 18.99 -18.02 5.04
N GLY A 112 18.44 -17.21 5.96
CA GLY A 112 19.13 -16.77 7.18
C GLY A 112 20.27 -15.76 6.96
N ILE A 113 20.27 -15.03 5.83
CA ILE A 113 21.33 -14.08 5.46
C ILE A 113 21.02 -12.65 5.98
N VAL A 114 20.10 -12.50 6.94
CA VAL A 114 19.65 -11.19 7.44
C VAL A 114 19.44 -11.18 8.94
#